data_AF-A0A7C3HU50-F1
#
_entry.id   AF-A0A7C3HU50-F1
#
_cell.length_a   1.000
_cell.length_b   1.000
_cell.length_c   1.000
_cell.angle_alpha   90.00
_cell.angle_beta   90.00
_cell.angle_gamma   90.00
#
_symmetry.space_group_name_H-M   'P 1'
#
loop_
_entity.id
_entity.type
_entity.pdbx_description
1 polymer ?
#
loop_
_entity_poly.entity_id
_entity_poly.type
_entity_poly.pdbx_seq_one_letter_code
_entity_poly.pdbx_strand_id
1 'polypeptide(L)'
;MKVRAEQNSTGPGETEATASTAGPKWARVHLTLVRLLLILTSTAKLVSVAGEQRFLAVQDPVLYLTNRAVLLIAALMELGVAAYLTWGRDMRLKHGCVVWLASTFLVYRLALWVTSPGSRCLCLGWVGDLLLIPPHLLDYALVTALVLMLVGSAWRLRAMRSAAEVPSAPSGSVSHTDSGQG
;
A
#
# COMPACT_ATOMS: atom_id res chain seq x y z
N MET A 1 -38.85 50.72 -5.78
CA MET A 1 -38.14 50.08 -6.91
C MET A 1 -36.96 49.31 -6.30
N LYS A 2 -36.92 48.01 -6.00
CA LYS A 2 -37.44 46.74 -6.54
C LYS A 2 -37.15 46.52 -8.02
N VAL A 3 -35.95 46.00 -8.30
CA VAL A 3 -35.75 44.86 -9.22
C VAL A 3 -34.71 43.94 -8.58
N ARG A 4 -35.04 42.65 -8.62
CA ARG A 4 -34.37 41.44 -8.14
C ARG A 4 -34.02 40.62 -9.37
N ALA A 5 -33.05 39.70 -9.23
CA ALA A 5 -32.56 38.70 -10.20
C ALA A 5 -31.34 39.17 -11.00
N GLU A 6 -30.25 38.41 -11.13
CA GLU A 6 -30.19 36.95 -11.23
C GLU A 6 -29.12 36.28 -10.35
N GLN A 7 -29.56 35.17 -9.76
CA GLN A 7 -28.74 34.04 -9.37
C GLN A 7 -28.66 33.10 -10.59
N ASN A 8 -27.47 32.71 -11.03
CA ASN A 8 -27.24 31.43 -11.73
C ASN A 8 -25.71 31.18 -11.72
N SER A 9 -25.14 30.34 -10.85
CA SER A 9 -25.29 28.88 -10.72
C SER A 9 -24.83 28.13 -11.96
N THR A 10 -23.58 27.67 -11.94
CA THR A 10 -23.21 26.27 -12.25
C THR A 10 -21.71 26.09 -12.01
N GLY A 11 -21.38 25.47 -10.87
CA GLY A 11 -20.19 24.62 -10.81
C GLY A 11 -20.37 23.40 -11.72
N PRO A 12 -19.30 22.64 -11.97
CA PRO A 12 -19.11 21.52 -11.06
C PRO A 12 -17.64 21.26 -10.72
N GLY A 13 -17.45 20.61 -9.58
CA GLY A 13 -16.28 19.80 -9.34
C GLY A 13 -15.30 20.46 -8.40
N GLU A 14 -15.75 20.65 -7.17
CA GLU A 14 -14.90 20.69 -5.99
C GLU A 14 -13.80 19.62 -6.13
N THR A 15 -12.60 20.05 -6.53
CA THR A 15 -11.35 19.40 -6.16
C THR A 15 -11.07 19.72 -4.69
N GLU A 16 -12.08 19.52 -3.82
CA GLU A 16 -11.86 18.92 -2.52
C GLU A 16 -11.37 17.50 -2.85
N ALA A 17 -10.07 17.26 -3.05
CA ALA A 17 -9.12 17.35 -1.93
C ALA A 17 -9.87 17.08 -0.63
N THR A 18 -10.57 15.94 -0.60
CA THR A 18 -11.04 15.27 0.59
C THR A 18 -9.78 14.95 1.38
N ALA A 19 -9.31 15.99 2.08
CA ALA A 19 -8.62 15.92 3.35
C ALA A 19 -9.58 15.19 4.28
N SER A 20 -9.68 13.88 4.05
CA SER A 20 -10.34 12.93 4.90
C SER A 20 -9.46 12.91 6.15
N THR A 21 -9.77 13.81 7.08
CA THR A 21 -9.51 13.66 8.51
C THR A 21 -10.31 12.47 8.99
N ALA A 22 -9.86 11.31 8.51
CA ALA A 22 -10.41 10.01 8.73
C ALA A 22 -9.84 9.57 10.08
N GLY A 23 -10.64 9.70 11.15
CA GLY A 23 -10.25 9.26 12.49
C GLY A 23 -9.79 7.79 12.56
N PRO A 24 -9.39 7.27 13.75
CA PRO A 24 -8.73 5.97 13.91
C PRO A 24 -9.49 4.74 13.39
N LYS A 25 -10.75 4.89 12.96
CA LYS A 25 -11.56 3.85 12.30
C LYS A 25 -11.09 3.59 10.86
N TRP A 26 -10.77 4.63 10.08
CA TRP A 26 -10.36 4.48 8.67
C TRP A 26 -8.99 3.84 8.50
N ALA A 27 -8.09 4.04 9.47
CA ALA A 27 -6.80 3.33 9.51
C ALA A 27 -6.99 1.83 9.69
N ARG A 28 -7.92 1.45 10.57
CA ARG A 28 -8.27 0.04 10.80
C ARG A 28 -8.95 -0.57 9.58
N VAL A 29 -9.86 0.14 8.92
CA VAL A 29 -10.50 -0.34 7.69
C VAL A 29 -9.47 -0.55 6.58
N HIS A 30 -8.58 0.42 6.34
CA HIS A 30 -7.50 0.30 5.36
C HIS A 30 -6.62 -0.92 5.62
N LEU A 31 -6.11 -1.09 6.84
CA LEU A 31 -5.28 -2.24 7.19
C LEU A 31 -6.03 -3.57 7.12
N THR A 32 -7.35 -3.57 7.38
CA THR A 32 -8.19 -4.76 7.24
C THR A 32 -8.34 -5.15 5.78
N LEU A 33 -8.56 -4.19 4.88
CA LEU A 33 -8.63 -4.42 3.45
C LEU A 33 -7.29 -4.93 2.90
N VAL A 34 -6.19 -4.29 3.28
CA VAL A 34 -4.83 -4.75 2.92
C VAL A 34 -4.61 -6.18 3.39
N ARG A 35 -4.95 -6.50 4.64
CA ARG A 35 -4.83 -7.86 5.18
C ARG A 35 -5.62 -8.87 4.35
N LEU A 36 -6.89 -8.58 4.05
CA LEU A 36 -7.73 -9.50 3.27
C LEU A 36 -7.18 -9.72 1.87
N LEU A 37 -6.71 -8.66 1.21
CA LEU A 37 -6.08 -8.76 -0.11
C LEU A 37 -4.79 -9.59 -0.07
N LEU A 38 -3.94 -9.42 0.95
CA LEU A 38 -2.73 -10.23 1.13
C LEU A 38 -3.03 -11.71 1.39
N ILE A 39 -4.07 -12.02 2.19
CA ILE A 39 -4.50 -13.41 2.42
C ILE A 39 -5.04 -14.02 1.12
N LEU A 40 -5.89 -13.30 0.39
CA LEU A 40 -6.47 -13.79 -0.86
C LEU A 40 -5.38 -14.06 -1.91
N THR A 41 -4.46 -13.12 -2.08
CA THR A 41 -3.35 -13.24 -3.05
C THR A 41 -2.36 -14.32 -2.66
N SER A 42 -1.95 -14.42 -1.39
CA SER A 42 -1.05 -15.48 -0.95
C SER A 42 -1.67 -16.87 -1.09
N THR A 43 -2.96 -17.02 -0.79
CA THR A 43 -3.69 -18.27 -0.98
C THR A 43 -3.74 -18.65 -2.46
N ALA A 44 -4.06 -17.69 -3.35
CA ALA A 44 -4.05 -17.93 -4.80
C ALA A 44 -2.66 -18.34 -5.31
N LYS A 45 -1.58 -17.75 -4.78
CA LYS A 45 -0.21 -18.14 -5.10
C LYS A 45 0.12 -19.55 -4.61
N LEU A 46 -0.24 -19.92 -3.38
CA LEU A 46 0.01 -21.26 -2.83
C LEU A 46 -0.74 -22.35 -3.63
N VAL A 47 -2.01 -22.10 -3.97
CA VAL A 47 -2.79 -22.99 -4.85
C VAL A 47 -2.12 -23.12 -6.22
N SER A 48 -1.59 -22.02 -6.76
CA SER A 48 -0.87 -22.04 -8.03
C SER A 48 0.44 -22.83 -7.97
N VAL A 49 1.19 -22.74 -6.88
CA VAL A 49 2.44 -23.51 -6.68
C VAL A 49 2.16 -25.02 -6.60
N ALA A 50 1.02 -25.40 -6.00
CA ALA A 50 0.57 -26.80 -5.95
C ALA A 50 0.13 -27.34 -7.32
N GLY A 51 -0.18 -26.47 -8.28
CA GLY A 51 -0.52 -26.85 -9.64
C GLY A 51 0.67 -27.39 -10.43
N GLU A 52 0.48 -28.49 -11.14
CA GLU A 52 1.50 -29.15 -11.97
C GLU A 52 1.53 -28.57 -13.39
N GLN A 53 1.84 -27.28 -13.50
CA GLN A 53 1.87 -26.59 -14.80
C GLN A 53 3.31 -26.39 -15.28
N ARG A 54 3.60 -26.79 -16.53
CA ARG A 54 4.95 -26.74 -17.14
C ARG A 54 5.57 -25.34 -17.13
N PHE A 55 4.76 -24.29 -17.10
CA PHE A 55 5.20 -22.89 -17.11
C PHE A 55 5.90 -22.47 -15.81
N LEU A 56 5.63 -23.14 -14.68
CA LEU A 56 6.28 -22.77 -13.41
C LEU A 56 7.74 -23.27 -13.32
N ALA A 57 8.13 -24.23 -14.16
CA ALA A 57 9.51 -24.71 -14.26
C ALA A 57 10.39 -23.78 -15.12
N VAL A 58 9.79 -22.81 -15.83
CA VAL A 58 10.52 -21.79 -16.58
C VAL A 58 11.24 -20.86 -15.60
N GLN A 59 12.42 -20.42 -15.99
CA GLN A 59 13.27 -19.53 -15.22
C GLN A 59 12.77 -18.09 -15.34
N ASP A 60 12.72 -17.38 -14.22
CA ASP A 60 12.35 -15.98 -14.13
C ASP A 60 13.48 -15.10 -14.70
N PRO A 61 13.18 -14.17 -15.61
CA PRO A 61 14.20 -13.35 -16.28
C PRO A 61 14.84 -12.29 -15.37
N VAL A 62 14.25 -11.99 -14.22
CA VAL A 62 14.73 -10.95 -13.29
C VAL A 62 15.60 -11.57 -12.20
N LEU A 63 15.14 -12.66 -11.59
CA LEU A 63 15.77 -13.29 -10.44
C LEU A 63 16.58 -14.55 -10.79
N TYR A 64 16.51 -15.04 -12.04
CA TYR A 64 17.13 -16.29 -12.50
C TYR A 64 16.73 -17.53 -11.67
N LEU A 65 15.67 -17.42 -10.87
CA LEU A 65 15.08 -18.50 -10.08
C LEU A 65 13.94 -19.14 -10.88
N THR A 66 13.49 -20.33 -10.50
CA THR A 66 12.29 -20.91 -11.11
C THR A 66 11.06 -20.08 -10.73
N ASN A 67 10.11 -19.95 -11.64
CA ASN A 67 8.85 -19.24 -11.36
C ASN A 67 8.12 -19.84 -10.14
N ARG A 68 8.23 -21.16 -9.89
CA ARG A 68 7.74 -21.79 -8.63
C ARG A 68 8.36 -21.16 -7.39
N ALA A 69 9.69 -21.02 -7.37
CA ALA A 69 10.39 -20.49 -6.21
C ALA A 69 10.02 -19.02 -5.98
N VAL A 70 9.94 -18.20 -7.03
CA VAL A 70 9.54 -16.79 -6.93
C VAL A 70 8.12 -16.66 -6.40
N LEU A 71 7.17 -17.43 -6.94
CA LEU A 71 5.78 -17.47 -6.44
C LEU A 71 5.69 -17.91 -4.98
N LEU A 72 6.46 -18.92 -4.59
CA LEU A 72 6.47 -19.42 -3.21
C LEU A 72 7.04 -18.38 -2.25
N ILE A 73 8.16 -17.75 -2.60
CA ILE A 73 8.78 -16.68 -1.80
C ILE A 73 7.79 -15.51 -1.65
N ALA A 74 7.17 -15.09 -2.75
CA ALA A 74 6.16 -14.02 -2.71
C ALA A 74 4.96 -14.40 -1.83
N ALA A 75 4.46 -15.63 -1.92
CA ALA A 75 3.36 -16.11 -1.07
C ALA A 75 3.74 -16.11 0.41
N LEU A 76 4.95 -16.56 0.75
CA LEU A 76 5.45 -16.56 2.13
C LEU A 76 5.64 -15.14 2.67
N MET A 77 6.15 -14.22 1.84
CA MET A 77 6.27 -12.81 2.23
C MET A 77 4.89 -12.16 2.47
N GLU A 78 3.92 -12.39 1.59
CA GLU A 78 2.54 -11.89 1.76
C GLU A 78 1.89 -12.44 3.02
N LEU A 79 2.04 -13.75 3.26
CA LEU A 79 1.48 -14.41 4.44
C LEU A 79 2.16 -13.92 5.73
N GLY A 80 3.48 -13.74 5.71
CA GLY A 80 4.23 -13.20 6.84
C GLY A 80 3.80 -11.77 7.19
N VAL A 81 3.61 -10.90 6.19
CA VAL A 81 3.11 -9.54 6.42
C VAL A 81 1.64 -9.57 6.87
N ALA A 82 0.79 -10.42 6.29
CA ALA A 82 -0.59 -10.58 6.73
C ALA A 82 -0.69 -11.04 8.19
N ALA A 83 0.15 -11.99 8.60
CA ALA A 83 0.29 -12.44 9.99
C ALA A 83 0.77 -11.31 10.91
N TYR A 84 1.73 -10.51 10.47
CA TYR A 84 2.16 -9.34 11.24
C TYR A 84 1.04 -8.29 11.36
N LEU A 85 0.22 -8.10 10.32
CA LEU A 85 -0.94 -7.22 10.37
C LEU A 85 -2.01 -7.72 11.37
N THR A 86 -2.16 -9.04 11.55
CA THR A 86 -3.08 -9.62 12.55
C THR A 86 -2.56 -9.52 13.97
N TRP A 87 -1.32 -9.92 14.23
CA TRP A 87 -0.79 -10.03 15.60
C TRP A 87 0.00 -8.80 16.08
N GLY A 88 0.51 -7.98 15.16
CA GLY A 88 1.31 -6.80 15.49
C GLY A 88 0.51 -5.78 16.30
N ARG A 89 1.18 -5.11 17.24
CA ARG A 89 0.58 -4.04 18.07
C ARG A 89 0.96 -2.64 17.57
N ASP A 90 2.13 -2.50 16.95
CA ASP A 90 2.66 -1.23 16.48
C ASP A 90 2.09 -0.85 15.10
N MET A 91 1.31 0.24 15.08
CA MET A 91 0.71 0.75 13.85
C MET A 91 1.74 1.31 12.86
N ARG A 92 2.86 1.88 13.33
CA ARG A 92 3.92 2.41 12.45
C ARG A 92 4.60 1.27 11.72
N LEU A 93 4.94 0.20 12.44
CA LEU A 93 5.53 -0.99 11.84
C LEU A 93 4.57 -1.67 10.86
N LYS A 94 3.27 -1.76 11.16
CA LYS A 94 2.29 -2.31 10.20
C LYS A 94 2.30 -1.57 8.87
N HIS A 95 2.24 -0.23 8.90
CA HIS A 95 2.31 0.56 7.66
C HIS A 95 3.69 0.44 6.99
N GLY A 96 4.78 0.36 7.77
CA GLY A 96 6.11 0.11 7.26
C GLY A 96 6.24 -1.21 6.49
N CYS A 97 5.71 -2.31 7.04
CA CYS A 97 5.68 -3.61 6.37
C CYS A 97 4.90 -3.57 5.06
N VAL A 98 3.74 -2.90 5.04
CA VAL A 98 2.93 -2.76 3.81
C VAL A 98 3.67 -1.94 2.75
N VAL A 99 4.28 -0.82 3.14
CA VAL A 99 5.07 0.01 2.21
C VAL A 99 6.25 -0.77 1.64
N TRP A 100 6.99 -1.48 2.50
CA TRP A 100 8.11 -2.31 2.09
C TRP A 100 7.68 -3.40 1.11
N LEU A 101 6.65 -4.17 1.45
CA LEU A 101 6.16 -5.25 0.60
C LEU A 101 5.63 -4.73 -0.75
N ALA A 102 4.81 -3.68 -0.73
CA ALA A 102 4.25 -3.11 -1.95
C ALA A 102 5.33 -2.50 -2.85
N SER A 103 6.39 -1.93 -2.28
CA SER A 103 7.53 -1.42 -3.04
C SER A 103 8.29 -2.54 -3.74
N THR A 104 8.56 -3.65 -3.04
CA THR A 104 9.24 -4.82 -3.61
C THR A 104 8.45 -5.40 -4.78
N PHE A 105 7.13 -5.54 -4.66
CA PHE A 105 6.28 -6.04 -5.75
C PHE A 105 6.16 -5.07 -6.92
N LEU A 106 6.10 -3.77 -6.65
CA LEU A 106 6.07 -2.76 -7.71
C LEU A 106 7.39 -2.75 -8.50
N VAL A 107 8.53 -2.80 -7.81
CA VAL A 107 9.86 -2.86 -8.45
C VAL A 107 9.99 -4.14 -9.28
N TYR A 108 9.56 -5.28 -8.74
CA TYR A 108 9.57 -6.54 -9.48
C TYR A 108 8.68 -6.49 -10.75
N ARG A 109 7.49 -5.88 -10.67
CA ARG A 109 6.61 -5.64 -11.82
C ARG A 109 7.27 -4.77 -12.89
N LEU A 110 7.92 -3.68 -12.48
CA LEU A 110 8.64 -2.81 -13.40
C LEU A 110 9.81 -3.52 -14.08
N ALA A 111 10.57 -4.33 -13.32
CA ALA A 111 11.66 -5.14 -13.88
C ALA A 111 11.16 -6.15 -14.92
N LEU A 112 10.01 -6.79 -14.67
CA LEU A 112 9.38 -7.69 -15.64
C LEU A 112 8.91 -6.97 -16.91
N TRP A 113 8.32 -5.77 -16.78
CA TRP A 113 7.93 -4.96 -17.95
C TRP A 113 9.12 -4.59 -18.84
N VAL A 114 10.29 -4.32 -18.24
CA VAL A 114 11.50 -3.98 -18.99
C VAL A 114 12.14 -5.21 -19.64
N THR A 115 12.17 -6.35 -18.94
CA THR A 115 12.89 -7.56 -19.39
C THR A 115 12.09 -8.41 -20.38
N SER A 116 10.76 -8.46 -20.25
CA SER A 116 9.90 -9.29 -21.11
C SER A 116 8.58 -8.57 -21.45
N PRO A 117 8.63 -7.55 -22.33
CA PRO A 117 7.43 -6.81 -22.74
C PRO A 117 6.42 -7.74 -23.43
N GLY A 118 5.24 -7.88 -22.82
CA GLY A 118 4.14 -8.70 -23.34
C GLY A 118 3.99 -10.11 -22.71
N SER A 119 4.90 -10.52 -21.84
CA SER A 119 4.74 -11.75 -21.06
C SER A 119 3.75 -11.56 -19.91
N ARG A 120 2.90 -12.57 -19.63
CA ARG A 120 1.90 -12.51 -18.54
C ARG A 120 2.64 -12.48 -17.20
N CYS A 121 2.24 -11.60 -16.27
CA CYS A 121 2.77 -11.61 -14.90
C CYS A 121 2.33 -12.92 -14.22
N LEU A 122 3.26 -13.85 -14.01
CA LEU A 122 3.04 -15.12 -13.29
C LEU A 122 2.73 -14.91 -11.79
N CYS A 123 2.66 -13.66 -11.37
CA CYS A 123 2.48 -13.14 -10.02
C CYS A 123 1.17 -13.61 -9.35
N LEU A 124 0.16 -13.98 -10.14
CA LEU A 124 -1.09 -14.58 -9.66
C LEU A 124 -1.21 -16.09 -9.97
N GLY A 125 -0.22 -16.65 -10.67
CA GLY A 125 -0.23 -18.01 -11.17
C GLY A 125 -1.36 -18.31 -12.17
N TRP A 126 -1.62 -19.60 -12.40
CA TRP A 126 -2.68 -20.07 -13.31
C TRP A 126 -4.10 -19.73 -12.81
N VAL A 127 -4.26 -19.42 -11.52
CA VAL A 127 -5.56 -19.01 -10.95
C VAL A 127 -6.11 -17.75 -11.64
N GLY A 128 -5.24 -16.89 -12.18
CA GLY A 128 -5.68 -15.77 -13.03
C GLY A 128 -6.38 -16.19 -14.31
N ASP A 129 -5.94 -17.29 -14.93
CA ASP A 129 -6.58 -17.84 -16.14
C ASP A 129 -7.92 -18.53 -15.79
N LEU A 130 -8.06 -19.09 -14.58
CA LEU A 130 -9.33 -19.67 -14.11
C LEU A 130 -10.41 -18.60 -13.91
N LEU A 131 -10.02 -17.35 -13.65
CA LEU A 131 -10.96 -16.26 -13.40
C LEU A 131 -11.66 -15.75 -14.68
N LEU A 132 -11.34 -16.28 -15.87
CA LEU A 132 -11.84 -15.81 -17.19
C LEU A 132 -11.66 -14.29 -17.45
N ILE A 133 -10.90 -13.59 -16.61
CA ILE A 133 -10.65 -12.16 -16.77
C ILE A 133 -9.51 -11.98 -17.77
N PRO A 134 -9.63 -11.01 -18.71
CA PRO A 134 -8.53 -10.67 -19.59
C PRO A 134 -7.24 -10.38 -18.80
N PRO A 135 -6.09 -10.94 -19.20
CA PRO A 135 -4.84 -10.87 -18.44
C PRO A 135 -4.33 -9.44 -18.26
N HIS A 136 -4.62 -8.56 -19.21
CA HIS A 136 -4.28 -7.14 -19.12
C HIS A 136 -5.05 -6.43 -18.00
N LEU A 137 -6.35 -6.72 -17.86
CA LEU A 137 -7.18 -6.11 -16.83
C LEU A 137 -6.75 -6.54 -15.43
N LEU A 138 -6.41 -7.82 -15.29
CA LEU A 138 -5.93 -8.38 -14.03
C LEU A 138 -4.59 -7.77 -13.60
N ASP A 139 -3.67 -7.58 -14.55
CA ASP A 139 -2.39 -6.94 -14.28
C ASP A 139 -2.59 -5.50 -13.79
N TYR A 140 -3.39 -4.70 -14.51
CA TYR A 140 -3.73 -3.34 -14.12
C TYR A 140 -4.43 -3.27 -12.76
N ALA A 141 -5.39 -4.16 -12.48
CA ALA A 141 -6.08 -4.20 -11.20
C ALA A 141 -5.12 -4.46 -10.03
N LEU A 142 -4.17 -5.38 -10.21
CA LEU A 142 -3.17 -5.71 -9.19
C LEU A 142 -2.14 -4.58 -9.00
N VAL A 143 -1.65 -3.95 -10.08
CA VAL A 143 -0.79 -2.75 -9.96
C VAL A 143 -1.54 -1.64 -9.24
N THR A 144 -2.78 -1.39 -9.63
CA THR A 144 -3.62 -0.35 -9.02
C THR A 144 -3.82 -0.63 -7.54
N ALA A 145 -4.14 -1.87 -7.16
CA ALA A 145 -4.24 -2.27 -5.76
C ALA A 145 -2.93 -2.02 -5.00
N LEU A 146 -1.77 -2.43 -5.55
CA LEU A 146 -0.46 -2.19 -4.94
C LEU A 146 -0.17 -0.70 -4.74
N VAL A 147 -0.42 0.12 -5.76
CA VAL A 147 -0.22 1.58 -5.69
C VAL A 147 -1.13 2.20 -4.64
N LEU A 148 -2.41 1.83 -4.58
CA LEU A 148 -3.34 2.33 -3.58
C LEU A 148 -2.91 1.94 -2.15
N MET A 149 -2.47 0.69 -1.94
CA MET A 149 -1.94 0.24 -0.65
C MET A 149 -0.68 0.99 -0.25
N LEU A 150 0.23 1.20 -1.21
CA LEU A 150 1.50 1.90 -1.01
C LEU A 150 1.26 3.36 -0.64
N VAL A 151 0.49 4.09 -1.45
CA VAL A 151 0.17 5.51 -1.23
C VAL A 151 -0.56 5.71 0.09
N GLY A 152 -1.61 4.91 0.36
CA GLY A 152 -2.38 5.01 1.60
C GLY A 152 -1.54 4.73 2.86
N SER A 153 -0.57 3.82 2.77
CA SER A 153 0.30 3.45 3.90
C SER A 153 1.47 4.43 4.07
N ALA A 154 2.07 4.90 2.98
CA ALA A 154 3.14 5.89 2.99
C ALA A 154 2.63 7.25 3.47
N TRP A 155 1.44 7.67 3.05
CA TRP A 155 0.81 8.91 3.52
C TRP A 155 0.65 8.91 5.04
N ARG A 156 0.05 7.86 5.60
CA ARG A 156 -0.14 7.75 7.06
C ARG A 156 1.19 7.67 7.80
N LEU A 157 2.17 6.95 7.26
CA LEU A 157 3.49 6.86 7.87
C LEU A 157 4.18 8.23 7.92
N ARG A 158 4.06 9.05 6.86
CA ARG A 158 4.57 10.44 6.85
C ARG A 158 3.82 11.31 7.85
N ALA A 159 2.49 11.26 7.88
CA ALA A 159 1.69 12.02 8.84
C ALA A 159 2.07 11.70 10.30
N MET A 160 2.36 10.43 10.61
CA MET A 160 2.83 10.01 11.95
C MET A 160 4.28 10.39 12.26
N ARG A 161 5.11 10.69 11.25
CA ARG A 161 6.48 11.20 11.48
C ARG A 161 6.46 12.68 11.80
N SER A 162 5.67 13.46 11.06
CA SER A 162 5.54 14.92 11.27
C SER A 162 5.01 15.29 12.67
N ALA A 163 4.16 14.45 13.27
CA ALA A 163 3.65 14.67 14.63
C ALA A 163 4.69 14.40 15.74
N ALA A 164 5.74 13.63 15.46
CA ALA A 164 6.80 13.32 16.43
C ALA A 164 7.92 14.39 16.45
N GLU A 165 7.94 15.29 15.47
CA GLU A 165 9.00 16.28 15.27
C GLU A 165 8.58 17.70 15.68
N VAL A 166 7.54 17.84 16.50
CA VAL A 166 7.27 19.14 17.17
C VAL A 166 8.31 19.30 18.27
N PRO A 167 9.28 20.22 18.14
CA PRO A 167 10.30 20.42 19.15
C PRO A 167 9.60 20.97 20.40
N SER A 168 9.73 20.26 21.53
CA SER A 168 9.38 20.79 22.84
C SER A 168 10.19 22.06 23.06
N ALA A 169 9.55 23.22 22.89
CA ALA A 169 10.14 24.51 23.18
C ALA A 169 10.65 24.49 24.63
N PRO A 170 11.90 24.92 24.90
CA PRO A 170 12.40 24.97 26.26
C PRO A 170 11.50 25.91 27.06
N SER A 171 10.86 25.37 28.07
CA SER A 171 10.24 26.13 29.16
C SER A 171 11.35 26.90 29.86
N GLY A 172 11.63 28.11 29.37
CA GLY A 172 12.47 29.08 30.05
C GLY A 172 11.78 29.45 31.36
N SER A 173 12.15 28.74 32.42
CA SER A 173 11.79 29.07 33.80
C SER A 173 12.35 30.45 34.13
N VAL A 174 11.43 31.39 34.29
CA VAL A 174 11.61 32.62 35.05
C VAL A 174 12.39 32.29 36.32
N SER A 175 13.60 32.82 36.44
CA SER A 175 14.36 32.82 37.69
C SER A 175 14.51 34.27 38.12
N HIS A 176 13.77 34.62 39.15
CA HIS A 176 13.92 35.79 40.00
C HIS A 176 15.40 36.09 40.26
N THR A 177 15.81 37.35 40.08
CA THR A 177 16.94 37.90 40.84
C THR A 177 16.53 39.29 41.30
N ASP A 178 15.83 39.27 42.43
CA ASP A 178 15.73 40.39 43.36
C ASP A 178 17.02 40.38 44.20
N SER A 179 17.75 41.49 44.23
CA SER A 179 18.78 41.81 45.22
C SER A 179 19.15 43.29 45.06
N GLY A 180 18.61 44.11 45.96
CA GLY A 180 18.89 45.53 46.04
C GLY A 180 20.33 45.87 46.43
N GLN A 181 20.76 47.03 45.96
CA GLN A 181 21.82 47.84 46.57
C GLN A 181 21.66 49.28 46.06
N GLY A 182 21.38 50.19 46.98
CA GLY A 182 21.22 51.63 46.74
C GLY A 182 20.73 52.31 48.00
#